data_AF-A0A399YXU0-F1
#
_entry.id   AF-A0A399YXU0-F1
#
_cell.length_a   1.000
_cell.length_b   1.000
_cell.length_c   1.000
_cell.angle_alpha   90.00
_cell.angle_beta   90.00
_cell.angle_gamma   90.00
#
_symmetry.space_group_name_H-M   'P 1'
#
loop_
_entity.id
_entity.type
_entity.pdbx_description
1 polymer ?
#
loop_
_entity_poly.entity_id
_entity_poly.type
_entity_poly.pdbx_seq_one_letter_code
_entity_poly.pdbx_strand_id
1 'polypeptide(L)'
;MQADEWRPNEMDIVLPKDFEEQDAPQVLAQARPVLELPPDANPRVENVAQTKRGTRIDFSYTACILLDNELSAEVAGAQVPVTSYGDLQFNTRGALVAYEVQPADPRQVRAIRDHVSKLIANDRIYFAAQGEKVDPEKLRAQGKDWYVMQDERGNKQLCRVWIS
;
A
#
# COMPACT_ATOMS: atom_id res chain seq x y z
N MET A 1 36.56 19.62 5.17
CA MET A 1 36.69 18.32 4.46
C MET A 1 36.05 17.28 5.35
N GLN A 2 34.72 17.11 5.24
CA GLN A 2 34.01 16.03 5.91
C GLN A 2 34.07 14.82 4.99
N ALA A 3 34.37 13.67 5.59
CA ALA A 3 34.54 12.40 4.91
C ALA A 3 33.26 12.05 4.13
N ASP A 4 33.45 11.66 2.88
CA ASP A 4 32.46 10.89 2.12
C ASP A 4 32.13 9.65 2.96
N GLU A 5 30.95 9.67 3.55
CA GLU A 5 30.37 8.55 4.26
C GLU A 5 30.04 7.49 3.20
N TRP A 6 30.94 6.52 3.07
CA TRP A 6 30.78 5.36 2.21
C TRP A 6 29.47 4.65 2.57
N ARG A 7 28.41 4.84 1.77
CA ARG A 7 27.21 3.98 1.82
C ARG A 7 27.55 2.68 1.10
N PRO A 8 27.64 1.53 1.77
CA PRO A 8 27.86 0.26 1.09
C PRO A 8 26.64 -0.06 0.20
N ASN A 9 26.86 -0.12 -1.12
CA ASN A 9 26.04 -0.75 -2.18
C ASN A 9 24.51 -0.81 -1.94
N GLU A 10 23.81 0.31 -2.13
CA GLU A 10 22.33 0.34 -2.22
C GLU A 10 21.80 -0.25 -3.57
N MET A 11 22.65 -0.72 -4.48
CA MET A 11 22.24 -1.23 -5.82
C MET A 11 22.83 -2.61 -6.20
N ASP A 12 23.14 -3.48 -5.24
CA ASP A 12 23.60 -4.85 -5.53
C ASP A 12 22.45 -5.84 -5.81
N ILE A 13 21.28 -5.35 -6.21
CA ILE A 13 20.17 -6.21 -6.62
C ILE A 13 20.42 -6.60 -8.07
N VAL A 14 20.71 -7.90 -8.26
CA VAL A 14 21.01 -8.48 -9.57
C VAL A 14 20.04 -9.62 -9.82
N LEU A 15 19.49 -9.67 -11.03
CA LEU A 15 18.70 -10.80 -11.49
C LEU A 15 19.55 -12.07 -11.52
N PRO A 16 18.97 -13.23 -11.17
CA PRO A 16 19.56 -14.53 -11.47
C PRO A 16 20.01 -14.62 -12.93
N LYS A 17 21.11 -15.34 -13.18
CA LYS A 17 21.69 -15.50 -14.53
C LYS A 17 20.69 -16.09 -15.53
N ASP A 18 19.83 -16.98 -15.05
CA ASP A 18 18.77 -17.65 -15.81
C ASP A 18 17.39 -17.18 -15.31
N PHE A 19 17.24 -15.87 -15.06
CA PHE A 19 16.01 -15.29 -14.50
C PHE A 19 14.77 -15.59 -15.34
N GLU A 20 13.76 -16.16 -14.68
CA GLU A 20 12.42 -16.40 -15.20
C GLU A 20 11.39 -15.57 -14.43
N GLU A 21 10.20 -15.36 -14.99
CA GLU A 21 9.15 -14.53 -14.38
C GLU A 21 8.76 -15.01 -12.97
N GLN A 22 8.85 -16.31 -12.72
CA GLN A 22 8.58 -16.94 -11.41
C GLN A 22 9.59 -16.57 -10.32
N ASP A 23 10.76 -16.06 -10.68
CA ASP A 23 11.79 -15.60 -9.73
C ASP A 23 11.52 -14.16 -9.25
N ALA A 24 10.66 -13.42 -9.96
CA ALA A 24 10.38 -12.01 -9.68
C ALA A 24 9.91 -11.74 -8.23
N PRO A 25 9.07 -12.58 -7.59
CA PRO A 25 8.71 -12.37 -6.19
C PRO A 25 9.90 -12.41 -5.24
N GLN A 26 10.89 -13.26 -5.49
CA GLN A 26 12.11 -13.35 -4.69
C GLN A 26 12.99 -12.10 -4.90
N VAL A 27 13.12 -11.65 -6.15
CA VAL A 27 13.85 -10.41 -6.48
C VAL A 27 13.19 -9.19 -5.81
N LEU A 28 11.86 -9.10 -5.86
CA LEU A 28 11.09 -8.04 -5.20
C LEU A 28 11.27 -8.06 -3.68
N ALA A 29 11.31 -9.25 -3.07
CA ALA A 29 11.59 -9.41 -1.65
C ALA A 29 13.01 -8.93 -1.28
N GLN A 30 14.01 -9.21 -2.12
CA GLN A 30 15.38 -8.70 -1.95
C GLN A 30 15.46 -7.19 -2.14
N ALA A 31 14.62 -6.61 -3.00
CA ALA A 31 14.55 -5.17 -3.23
C ALA A 31 13.82 -4.39 -2.13
N ARG A 32 13.05 -5.06 -1.25
CA ARG A 32 12.27 -4.40 -0.20
C ARG A 32 13.06 -3.38 0.65
N PRO A 33 14.32 -3.60 1.05
CA PRO A 33 15.08 -2.64 1.85
C PRO A 33 15.36 -1.31 1.14
N VAL A 34 15.40 -1.30 -0.20
CA VAL A 34 15.68 -0.09 -1.00
C VAL A 34 14.43 0.59 -1.52
N LEU A 35 13.29 -0.11 -1.55
CA LEU A 35 12.03 0.40 -2.10
C LEU A 35 11.30 1.41 -1.18
N GLU A 36 11.88 1.81 -0.05
CA GLU A 36 11.27 2.76 0.92
C GLU A 36 9.77 2.52 1.21
N LEU A 37 9.32 1.25 1.13
CA LEU A 37 7.92 0.90 1.28
C LEU A 37 7.47 1.05 2.74
N PRO A 38 6.18 1.32 2.99
CA PRO A 38 5.62 1.24 4.33
C PRO A 38 5.96 -0.10 5.02
N PRO A 39 6.20 -0.11 6.35
CA PRO A 39 6.62 -1.31 7.06
C PRO A 39 5.62 -2.47 6.94
N ASP A 40 4.33 -2.14 6.85
CA ASP A 40 3.19 -3.03 6.67
C ASP A 40 2.86 -3.33 5.20
N ALA A 41 3.61 -2.79 4.24
CA ALA A 41 3.40 -3.06 2.83
C ALA A 41 3.58 -4.56 2.52
N ASN A 42 2.65 -5.10 1.73
CA ASN A 42 2.71 -6.45 1.21
C ASN A 42 2.86 -6.39 -0.33
N PRO A 43 4.09 -6.20 -0.84
CA PRO A 43 4.30 -6.03 -2.27
C PRO A 43 4.08 -7.34 -3.02
N ARG A 44 3.47 -7.26 -4.21
CA ARG A 44 3.13 -8.40 -5.07
C ARG A 44 3.54 -8.09 -6.50
N VAL A 45 4.15 -9.06 -7.17
CA VAL A 45 4.46 -8.94 -8.60
C VAL A 45 3.16 -8.99 -9.39
N GLU A 46 2.96 -7.99 -10.25
CA GLU A 46 1.81 -7.88 -11.15
C GLU A 46 2.18 -8.31 -12.57
N ASN A 47 3.38 -7.93 -13.02
CA ASN A 47 3.83 -8.17 -14.37
C ASN A 47 5.36 -8.20 -14.46
N VAL A 48 5.88 -9.00 -15.38
CA VAL A 48 7.29 -9.05 -15.73
C VAL A 48 7.41 -8.86 -17.23
N ALA A 49 8.17 -7.85 -17.66
CA ALA A 49 8.42 -7.59 -19.08
C ALA A 49 9.91 -7.75 -19.38
N GLN A 50 10.25 -8.76 -20.17
CA GLN A 50 11.62 -8.99 -20.65
C GLN A 50 11.76 -8.49 -22.09
N THR A 51 12.72 -7.60 -22.33
CA THR A 51 12.98 -7.03 -23.66
C THR A 51 14.48 -7.02 -23.96
N LYS A 52 14.84 -6.69 -25.21
CA LYS A 52 16.26 -6.49 -25.59
C LYS A 52 16.97 -5.38 -24.80
N ARG A 53 16.22 -4.50 -24.11
CA ARG A 53 16.78 -3.41 -23.28
C ARG A 53 16.98 -3.82 -21.82
N GLY A 54 16.48 -4.98 -21.43
CA GLY A 54 16.52 -5.47 -20.05
C GLY A 54 15.14 -5.93 -19.57
N THR A 55 14.99 -6.00 -18.25
CA THR A 55 13.82 -6.55 -17.57
C THR A 55 13.15 -5.49 -16.73
N ARG A 56 11.81 -5.45 -16.76
CA ARG A 56 11.00 -4.62 -15.86
C ARG A 56 10.11 -5.54 -15.02
N ILE A 57 10.05 -5.30 -13.71
CA ILE A 57 9.14 -5.97 -12.79
C ILE A 57 8.19 -4.92 -12.24
N ASP A 58 6.92 -5.01 -12.61
CA ASP A 58 5.86 -4.18 -12.05
C ASP A 58 5.31 -4.87 -10.80
N PHE A 59 5.09 -4.11 -9.74
CA PHE A 59 4.54 -4.62 -8.49
C PHE A 59 3.45 -3.70 -7.95
N SER A 60 2.50 -4.29 -7.23
CA SER A 60 1.53 -3.58 -6.40
C SER A 60 1.91 -3.70 -4.94
N TYR A 61 1.44 -2.78 -4.10
CA TYR A 61 1.55 -2.87 -2.65
C TYR A 61 0.40 -2.15 -1.97
N THR A 62 0.11 -2.51 -0.72
CA THR A 62 -0.87 -1.77 0.09
C THR A 62 -0.20 -0.55 0.72
N ALA A 63 -0.70 0.63 0.39
CA ALA A 63 -0.40 1.88 1.08
C ALA A 63 -1.57 2.26 1.99
N CYS A 64 -1.27 2.95 3.10
CA CYS A 64 -2.30 3.49 3.99
C CYS A 64 -2.42 5.00 3.75
N ILE A 65 -3.59 5.46 3.34
CA ILE A 65 -3.88 6.90 3.23
C ILE A 65 -4.57 7.37 4.50
N LEU A 66 -4.21 8.57 4.97
CA LEU A 66 -4.89 9.22 6.07
C LEU A 66 -6.07 10.04 5.53
N LEU A 67 -7.24 9.82 6.13
CA LEU A 67 -8.38 10.69 5.94
C LEU A 67 -8.13 12.02 6.66
N ASP A 68 -8.37 13.11 5.95
CA ASP A 68 -8.19 14.47 6.43
C ASP A 68 -9.30 14.87 7.41
N ASN A 69 -9.04 15.98 8.11
CA ASN A 69 -9.98 16.54 9.09
C ASN A 69 -11.21 17.20 8.44
N GLU A 70 -11.25 17.31 7.10
CA GLU A 70 -12.34 17.97 6.37
C GLU A 70 -13.59 17.10 6.23
N LEU A 71 -13.49 15.77 6.43
CA LEU A 71 -14.61 14.84 6.30
C LEU A 71 -15.55 14.87 7.53
N SER A 72 -15.03 14.47 8.70
CA SER A 72 -15.69 14.57 10.01
C SER A 72 -14.66 14.27 11.12
N ALA A 73 -14.89 14.72 12.35
CA ALA A 73 -13.98 14.48 13.47
C ALA A 73 -13.85 12.97 13.82
N GLU A 74 -14.92 12.21 13.58
CA GLU A 74 -15.01 10.79 13.87
C GLU A 74 -14.12 9.96 12.92
N VAL A 75 -14.09 10.30 11.62
CA VAL A 75 -13.20 9.65 10.63
C VAL A 75 -11.83 10.30 10.48
N ALA A 76 -11.65 11.52 10.98
CA ALA A 76 -10.39 12.25 10.90
C ALA A 76 -9.22 11.41 11.45
N GLY A 77 -8.16 11.30 10.66
CA GLY A 77 -6.97 10.50 10.98
C GLY A 77 -7.15 8.99 10.79
N ALA A 78 -8.30 8.51 10.32
CA ALA A 78 -8.47 7.11 9.97
C ALA A 78 -7.62 6.74 8.76
N GLN A 79 -6.95 5.59 8.86
CA GLN A 79 -6.21 4.99 7.78
C GLN A 79 -7.13 4.17 6.89
N VAL A 80 -6.98 4.32 5.58
CA VAL A 80 -7.64 3.50 4.57
C VAL A 80 -6.57 2.78 3.75
N PRO A 81 -6.60 1.43 3.68
CA PRO A 81 -5.70 0.69 2.82
C PRO A 81 -6.09 0.90 1.35
N VAL A 82 -5.12 1.21 0.51
CA VAL A 82 -5.27 1.38 -0.94
C VAL A 82 -4.15 0.64 -1.68
N THR A 83 -4.46 0.17 -2.88
CA THR A 83 -3.44 -0.43 -3.74
C THR A 83 -2.67 0.65 -4.48
N SER A 84 -1.36 0.65 -4.30
CA SER A 84 -0.37 1.47 -5.01
C SER A 84 0.52 0.58 -5.86
N TYR A 85 1.34 1.19 -6.72
CA TYR A 85 2.17 0.48 -7.69
C TYR A 85 3.62 0.98 -7.69
N GLY A 86 4.51 0.18 -8.23
CA GLY A 86 5.89 0.57 -8.50
C GLY A 86 6.51 -0.34 -9.54
N ASP A 87 7.74 -0.02 -9.93
CA ASP A 87 8.51 -0.87 -10.82
C ASP A 87 10.00 -0.93 -10.47
N LEU A 88 10.62 -2.04 -10.82
CA LEU A 88 12.06 -2.27 -10.83
C LEU A 88 12.52 -2.42 -12.26
N GLN A 89 13.59 -1.72 -12.65
CA GLN A 89 14.17 -1.77 -13.99
C GLN A 89 15.59 -2.29 -13.92
N PHE A 90 15.84 -3.36 -14.67
CA PHE A 90 17.12 -4.03 -14.78
C PHE A 90 17.68 -3.88 -16.19
N ASN A 91 18.98 -3.66 -16.31
CA ASN A 91 19.64 -3.65 -17.61
C ASN A 91 19.83 -5.08 -18.17
N THR A 92 20.42 -5.18 -19.36
CA THR A 92 20.68 -6.48 -20.02
C THR A 92 21.72 -7.36 -19.32
N ARG A 93 22.46 -6.83 -18.35
CA ARG A 93 23.36 -7.60 -17.47
C ARG A 93 22.66 -8.08 -16.20
N GLY A 94 21.37 -7.79 -16.05
CA GLY A 94 20.58 -8.14 -14.87
C GLY A 94 20.77 -7.21 -13.68
N ALA A 95 21.54 -6.13 -13.79
CA ALA A 95 21.72 -5.20 -12.66
C ALA A 95 20.57 -4.19 -12.58
N LEU A 96 20.08 -3.92 -11.38
CA LEU A 96 19.08 -2.87 -11.13
C LEU A 96 19.66 -1.51 -11.52
N VAL A 97 18.95 -0.77 -12.37
CA VAL A 97 19.36 0.56 -12.86
C VAL A 97 18.41 1.67 -12.46
N ALA A 98 17.15 1.34 -12.17
CA ALA A 98 16.16 2.28 -11.67
C ALA A 98 15.06 1.53 -10.91
N TYR A 99 14.40 2.24 -10.02
CA TYR A 99 13.14 1.82 -9.42
C TYR A 99 12.24 3.03 -9.24
N GLU A 100 10.93 2.80 -9.24
CA GLU A 100 9.92 3.81 -8.94
C GLU A 100 8.90 3.22 -7.98
N VAL A 101 8.53 3.99 -6.96
CA VAL A 101 7.48 3.64 -5.99
C VAL A 101 6.47 4.76 -6.05
N GLN A 102 5.29 4.47 -6.57
CA GLN A 102 4.28 5.49 -6.80
C GLN A 102 3.41 5.64 -5.55
N PRO A 103 3.23 6.87 -5.04
CA PRO A 103 2.25 7.09 -3.99
C PRO A 103 0.86 6.70 -4.48
N ALA A 104 -0.09 6.56 -3.56
CA ALA A 104 -1.50 6.32 -3.92
C ALA A 104 -1.99 7.35 -4.96
N ASP A 105 -2.67 6.87 -6.01
CA ASP A 105 -3.16 7.74 -7.09
C ASP A 105 -4.07 8.83 -6.50
N PRO A 106 -3.75 10.13 -6.70
CA PRO A 106 -4.58 11.23 -6.20
C PRO A 106 -6.05 11.14 -6.59
N ARG A 107 -6.36 10.57 -7.77
CA ARG A 107 -7.74 10.35 -8.22
C ARG A 107 -8.45 9.28 -7.38
N GLN A 108 -7.74 8.20 -7.06
CA GLN A 108 -8.24 7.15 -6.16
C GLN A 108 -8.45 7.71 -4.75
N VAL A 109 -7.49 8.48 -4.22
CA VAL A 109 -7.61 9.15 -2.91
C VAL A 109 -8.86 10.03 -2.86
N ARG A 110 -9.07 10.87 -3.88
CA ARG A 110 -10.25 11.72 -3.97
C ARG A 110 -11.54 10.91 -4.04
N ALA A 111 -11.60 9.86 -4.86
CA ALA A 111 -12.77 9.00 -4.97
C ALA A 111 -13.11 8.31 -3.64
N ILE A 112 -12.10 7.90 -2.87
CA ILE A 112 -12.29 7.34 -1.53
C ILE A 112 -12.84 8.40 -0.58
N ARG A 113 -12.28 9.62 -0.56
CA ARG A 113 -12.80 10.72 0.27
C ARG A 113 -14.25 11.05 -0.05
N ASP A 114 -14.59 11.18 -1.32
CA ASP A 114 -15.96 11.44 -1.78
C ASP A 114 -16.90 10.28 -1.39
N HIS A 115 -16.43 9.04 -1.46
CA HIS A 115 -17.20 7.88 -1.05
C HIS A 115 -17.45 7.86 0.47
N VAL A 116 -16.41 8.09 1.27
CA VAL A 116 -16.51 8.17 2.74
C VAL A 116 -17.44 9.30 3.16
N SER A 117 -17.33 10.48 2.55
CA SER A 117 -18.23 11.60 2.80
C SER A 117 -19.70 11.22 2.58
N LYS A 118 -20.00 10.50 1.48
CA LYS A 118 -21.35 9.99 1.21
C LYS A 118 -21.80 8.95 2.24
N LEU A 119 -20.91 8.08 2.70
CA LEU A 119 -21.25 7.09 3.72
C LEU A 119 -21.58 7.76 5.05
N ILE A 120 -20.83 8.80 5.45
CA ILE A 120 -21.12 9.60 6.64
C ILE A 120 -22.49 10.30 6.50
N ALA A 121 -22.72 10.99 5.38
CA ALA A 121 -23.97 11.72 5.14
C ALA A 121 -25.22 10.82 5.14
N ASN A 122 -25.07 9.54 4.81
CA ASN A 122 -26.15 8.55 4.82
C ASN A 122 -26.16 7.65 6.07
N ASP A 123 -25.37 7.97 7.10
CA ASP A 123 -25.25 7.19 8.33
C ASP A 123 -24.92 5.69 8.07
N ARG A 124 -23.99 5.41 7.16
CA ARG A 124 -23.58 4.05 6.76
C ARG A 124 -22.25 3.59 7.38
N ILE A 125 -21.65 4.42 8.23
CA ILE A 125 -20.42 4.12 8.98
C ILE A 125 -20.76 3.95 10.46
N TYR A 126 -20.31 2.85 11.06
CA TYR A 126 -20.34 2.65 12.51
C TYR A 126 -19.03 3.11 13.16
N PHE A 127 -19.10 3.77 14.31
CA PHE A 127 -17.91 4.19 15.05
C PHE A 127 -17.76 3.33 16.29
N ALA A 128 -16.82 2.39 16.26
CA ALA A 128 -16.60 1.49 17.38
C ALA A 128 -15.90 2.21 18.54
N ALA A 129 -16.28 1.87 19.77
CA ALA A 129 -15.55 2.28 20.95
C ALA A 129 -14.16 1.61 20.99
N GLN A 130 -13.24 2.20 21.75
CA GLN A 130 -11.89 1.65 21.89
C GLN A 130 -11.94 0.23 22.47
N GLY A 131 -11.27 -0.72 21.79
CA GLY A 131 -11.26 -2.13 22.18
C GLY A 131 -12.58 -2.88 21.94
N GLU A 132 -13.58 -2.24 21.33
CA GLU A 132 -14.83 -2.90 20.97
C GLU A 132 -14.59 -3.96 19.90
N LYS A 133 -15.10 -5.17 20.16
CA LYS A 133 -15.17 -6.22 19.15
C LYS A 133 -16.38 -5.97 18.26
N VAL A 134 -16.11 -5.47 17.07
CA VAL A 134 -17.15 -5.26 16.05
C VAL A 134 -17.61 -6.60 15.50
N ASP A 135 -18.93 -6.77 15.43
CA ASP A 135 -19.60 -7.91 14.80
C ASP A 135 -20.15 -7.47 13.43
N PRO A 136 -19.51 -7.87 12.32
CA PRO A 136 -19.91 -7.46 10.99
C PRO A 136 -21.35 -7.85 10.63
N GLU A 137 -21.86 -8.97 11.14
CA GLU A 137 -23.22 -9.42 10.83
C GLU A 137 -24.28 -8.51 11.46
N LYS A 138 -24.04 -8.02 12.68
CA LYS A 138 -24.91 -7.04 13.35
C LYS A 138 -24.89 -5.71 12.64
N LEU A 139 -23.72 -5.22 12.23
CA LEU A 139 -23.60 -3.97 11.49
C LEU A 139 -24.36 -4.03 10.17
N ARG A 140 -24.28 -5.17 9.48
CA ARG A 140 -25.06 -5.41 8.26
C ARG A 140 -26.57 -5.36 8.51
N ALA A 141 -27.06 -5.98 9.58
CA ALA A 141 -28.48 -5.91 9.96
C ALA A 141 -28.94 -4.47 10.27
N GLN A 142 -28.00 -3.60 10.69
CA GLN A 142 -28.23 -2.17 10.93
C GLN A 142 -28.03 -1.28 9.68
N GLY A 143 -27.72 -1.87 8.52
CA GLY A 143 -27.48 -1.11 7.29
C GLY A 143 -26.14 -0.36 7.26
N LYS A 144 -25.19 -0.71 8.14
CA LYS A 144 -23.84 -0.15 8.15
C LYS A 144 -22.95 -1.04 7.27
N ASP A 145 -22.26 -0.46 6.27
CA ASP A 145 -21.33 -1.21 5.40
C ASP A 145 -19.87 -0.99 5.77
N TRP A 146 -19.61 -0.01 6.64
CA TRP A 146 -18.29 0.37 7.09
C TRP A 146 -18.28 0.61 8.58
N TYR A 147 -17.10 0.45 9.18
CA TYR A 147 -16.88 0.82 10.56
C TYR A 147 -15.48 1.39 10.78
N VAL A 148 -15.34 2.27 11.75
CA VAL A 148 -14.05 2.76 12.23
C VAL A 148 -13.70 2.02 13.52
N MET A 149 -12.51 1.44 13.54
CA MET A 149 -11.91 0.77 14.69
C MET A 149 -10.68 1.56 15.17
N GLN A 150 -10.37 1.51 16.45
CA GLN A 150 -9.08 1.97 16.97
C GLN A 150 -8.23 0.77 17.38
N ASP A 151 -6.99 0.73 16.92
CA ASP A 151 -6.02 -0.26 17.36
C ASP A 151 -5.54 0.01 18.80
N GLU A 152 -4.72 -0.90 19.35
CA GLU A 152 -4.16 -0.77 20.70
C GLU A 152 -3.26 0.47 20.89
N ARG A 153 -2.80 1.07 19.79
CA ARG A 153 -1.97 2.28 19.77
C ARG A 153 -2.81 3.55 19.57
N GLY A 154 -4.14 3.44 19.44
CA GLY A 154 -5.06 4.55 19.21
C GLY A 154 -5.17 4.98 17.75
N ASN A 155 -4.59 4.24 16.79
CA ASN A 155 -4.73 4.55 15.37
C ASN A 155 -6.11 4.11 14.90
N LYS A 156 -6.81 5.03 14.23
CA LYS A 156 -8.09 4.74 13.60
C LYS A 156 -7.89 4.00 12.27
N GLN A 157 -8.67 2.97 12.03
CA GLN A 157 -8.72 2.23 10.78
C GLN A 157 -10.16 2.20 10.27
N LEU A 158 -10.35 2.53 9.00
CA LEU A 158 -11.63 2.40 8.33
C LEU A 158 -11.73 1.01 7.67
N CYS A 159 -12.65 0.20 8.16
CA CYS A 159 -12.81 -1.18 7.77
C CYS A 159 -14.16 -1.39 7.08
N ARG A 160 -14.17 -2.22 6.05
CA ARG A 160 -15.39 -2.63 5.37
C ARG A 160 -16.01 -3.82 6.09
N VAL A 161 -17.33 -3.82 6.25
CA VAL A 161 -18.07 -4.93 6.88
C VAL A 161 -17.95 -6.23 6.06
N TRP A 162 -17.71 -6.13 4.75
CA TRP A 162 -17.43 -7.26 3.89
C TRP A 162 -16.38 -6.94 2.82
N ILE A 163 -15.46 -7.89 2.58
CA ILE A 163 -14.64 -7.93 1.37
C ILE A 163 -15.41 -8.81 0.40
N SER A 164 -15.88 -8.22 -0.71
CA SER A 164 -16.48 -8.96 -1.82
C SER A 164 -15.42 -9.66 -2.66
#